data_AF-A0A495JC66-F1
#
_entry.id   AF-A0A495JC66-F1
#
_cell.length_a   1.000
_cell.length_b   1.000
_cell.length_c   1.000
_cell.angle_alpha   90.00
_cell.angle_beta   90.00
_cell.angle_gamma   90.00
#
_symmetry.space_group_name_H-M   'P 1'
#
loop_
_entity.id
_entity.type
_entity.pdbx_description
1 polymer ?
#
loop_
_entity_poly.entity_id
_entity_poly.type
_entity_poly.pdbx_seq_one_letter_code
_entity_poly.pdbx_strand_id
1 'polypeptide(L)'
;MGVRALSRPTFGSTWPLLAGAVVVMTVAATLTAPAASAATVFSADFQDGAISGWSKSGGTWSVSDDGSRVAHQSRTDAENARLFNASTSLTDYTVQARVKPVSLGSNGLVGLLSRAAGATVFYRLALLPGRAELQAVGGGTVTVLGASSRTVSNGTWYTLSLTTNGSTVTGSIDGTQFASGSSSVSAAGRIGLQTQYASASFDDVLVTTGGTAPPTTTPPTPTRTATPTPTSTATATPTPPPTGGPGNATGLVGFATLSGYGRTGTSGGAGGATVTASTYAQLAAAVADDVPRIVRVSGTINGNGDPMLDVGSNKTIIGIGSTATISGFGLDVNGWGPEEVAWGGDLCDPAERDRFTPVQNVIIRNLSFRNSADDSVNVQCYSHHVWIDHNTFHPANDGSVDIKRGSDLATVSYNRYAGTDKSMLLGHSDSNAAQDTGYLRVTYHHNWFDGSNTRHPRVRFGYAHVFANHVSVDDYFIGLGVEGRIYAESNYVAGAKTITEDFGNARLTWTGSNFYDPATITRANDSGKTMEDWLRADGSVAPPPYSYSAGSASASPPAAGAGVSGADIVP
;
A
#
# COMPACT_ATOMS: atom_id res chain seq x y z
N MET A 1 -35.50 50.76 15.52
CA MET A 1 -35.57 52.25 15.41
C MET A 1 -34.49 52.79 16.33
N GLY A 2 -33.48 53.57 15.97
CA GLY A 2 -33.04 54.18 14.72
C GLY A 2 -31.95 55.21 15.07
N VAL A 3 -30.72 54.94 14.62
CA VAL A 3 -29.73 55.85 13.99
C VAL A 3 -28.98 56.95 14.79
N ARG A 4 -27.68 57.04 14.47
CA ARG A 4 -26.76 58.22 14.31
C ARG A 4 -25.58 58.21 15.31
N ALA A 5 -24.32 57.93 14.96
CA ALA A 5 -23.39 58.44 13.92
C ALA A 5 -22.92 59.90 14.15
N LEU A 6 -21.62 60.09 14.38
CA LEU A 6 -20.81 61.32 14.20
C LEU A 6 -19.32 60.88 14.09
N SER A 7 -18.72 60.76 12.91
CA SER A 7 -18.06 61.79 12.06
C SER A 7 -16.76 62.39 12.62
N ARG A 8 -15.62 62.02 12.00
CA ARG A 8 -14.31 62.73 12.00
C ARG A 8 -14.46 64.12 11.32
N PRO A 9 -13.60 65.14 11.56
CA PRO A 9 -12.34 65.28 10.80
C PRO A 9 -11.14 66.02 11.46
N THR A 10 -9.95 65.55 11.05
CA THR A 10 -8.64 66.16 10.68
C THR A 10 -8.19 67.62 10.99
N PHE A 11 -6.94 67.67 11.49
CA PHE A 11 -5.72 68.44 11.10
C PHE A 11 -5.64 69.99 11.02
N GLY A 12 -4.54 70.51 11.59
CA GLY A 12 -3.86 71.78 11.26
C GLY A 12 -2.95 72.29 12.39
N SER A 13 -1.61 72.07 12.33
CA SER A 13 -0.55 73.10 12.17
C SER A 13 -0.48 74.18 13.28
N THR A 14 0.61 74.53 13.96
CA THR A 14 2.08 74.47 13.73
C THR A 14 2.82 75.02 14.98
N TRP A 15 4.17 74.95 14.98
CA TRP A 15 5.18 75.74 15.75
C TRP A 15 5.74 75.14 17.08
N PRO A 16 6.96 75.53 17.54
CA PRO A 16 8.26 75.38 16.88
C PRO A 16 9.39 74.82 17.80
N LEU A 17 10.50 74.44 17.16
CA LEU A 17 11.91 74.34 17.60
C LEU A 17 12.26 74.50 19.10
N LEU A 18 12.97 73.50 19.65
CA LEU A 18 14.07 73.70 20.60
C LEU A 18 15.11 72.57 20.47
N ALA A 19 16.37 72.99 20.46
CA ALA A 19 17.55 72.19 20.17
C ALA A 19 17.92 71.22 21.30
N GLY A 20 18.41 70.05 20.93
CA GLY A 20 19.05 69.09 21.83
C GLY A 20 19.88 68.10 21.02
N ALA A 21 21.17 68.40 20.86
CA ALA A 21 22.12 67.50 20.23
C ALA A 21 22.34 66.28 21.12
N VAL A 22 21.78 65.13 20.72
CA VAL A 22 22.12 63.82 21.25
C VAL A 22 22.87 63.07 20.17
N VAL A 23 24.17 62.86 20.39
CA VAL A 23 25.01 61.98 19.59
C VAL A 23 24.55 60.55 19.87
N VAL A 24 23.72 59.98 18.99
CA VAL A 24 23.40 58.55 18.98
C VAL A 24 24.44 57.86 18.10
N MET A 25 25.42 57.22 18.72
CA MET A 25 26.29 56.26 18.02
C MET A 25 25.42 55.13 17.46
N THR A 26 25.27 55.10 16.14
CA THR A 26 24.70 53.97 15.42
C THR A 26 25.75 52.86 15.40
N VAL A 27 25.65 51.92 16.35
CA VAL A 27 26.29 50.61 16.17
C VAL A 27 25.47 49.89 15.11
N ALA A 28 25.88 50.01 13.85
CA ALA A 28 25.46 49.08 12.81
C ALA A 28 26.09 47.73 13.14
N ALA A 29 25.41 46.94 13.97
CA ALA A 29 25.66 45.51 14.03
C ALA A 29 25.31 44.97 12.65
N THR A 30 26.33 44.80 11.80
CA THR A 30 26.24 43.94 10.63
C THR A 30 26.04 42.52 11.14
N LEU A 31 24.77 42.19 11.41
CA LEU A 31 24.31 40.81 11.46
C LEU A 31 24.60 40.23 10.09
N THR A 32 25.77 39.61 9.95
CA THR A 32 26.02 38.63 8.91
C THR A 32 25.09 37.48 9.22
N ALA A 33 23.88 37.53 8.65
CA ALA A 33 23.03 36.36 8.60
C ALA A 33 23.86 35.26 7.95
N PRO A 34 24.01 34.08 8.58
CA PRO A 34 24.64 32.96 7.90
C PRO A 34 23.89 32.74 6.59
N ALA A 35 24.61 32.62 5.48
CA ALA A 35 24.01 32.21 4.22
C ALA A 35 23.25 30.91 4.51
N ALA A 36 21.93 30.93 4.32
CA ALA A 36 21.11 29.74 4.47
C ALA A 36 21.64 28.70 3.47
N SER A 37 22.34 27.69 3.97
CA SER A 37 22.82 26.59 3.14
C SER A 37 21.62 25.76 2.72
N ALA A 38 21.42 25.58 1.41
CA ALA A 38 20.38 24.71 0.90
C ALA A 38 20.66 23.27 1.36
N ALA A 39 19.80 22.72 2.20
CA ALA A 39 19.95 21.37 2.70
C ALA A 39 19.48 20.38 1.62
N THR A 40 20.33 19.43 1.25
CA THR A 40 19.89 18.30 0.42
C THR A 40 19.01 17.40 1.26
N VAL A 41 17.77 17.21 0.84
CA VAL A 41 16.78 16.39 1.55
C VAL A 41 16.51 15.06 0.84
N PHE A 42 16.85 14.96 -0.44
CA PHE A 42 16.74 13.73 -1.22
C PHE A 42 17.67 13.78 -2.45
N SER A 43 18.21 12.63 -2.85
CA SER A 43 18.93 12.47 -4.12
C SER A 43 18.78 11.05 -4.66
N ALA A 44 18.81 10.89 -5.98
CA ALA A 44 18.87 9.58 -6.63
C ALA A 44 19.67 9.67 -7.94
N ASP A 45 20.68 8.81 -8.07
CA ASP A 45 21.52 8.64 -9.27
C ASP A 45 21.29 7.28 -9.95
N PHE A 46 20.39 6.46 -9.40
CA PHE A 46 20.02 5.11 -9.88
C PHE A 46 21.18 4.12 -10.01
N GLN A 47 22.35 4.42 -9.43
CA GLN A 47 23.53 3.54 -9.48
C GLN A 47 23.44 2.36 -8.52
N ASP A 48 22.36 2.23 -7.76
CA ASP A 48 22.02 1.00 -7.04
C ASP A 48 21.31 -0.02 -7.94
N GLY A 49 20.92 0.36 -9.17
CA GLY A 49 20.17 -0.50 -10.08
C GLY A 49 18.69 -0.61 -9.72
N ALA A 50 18.19 0.23 -8.83
CA ALA A 50 16.82 0.14 -8.34
C ALA A 50 16.08 1.47 -8.46
N ILE A 51 14.76 1.35 -8.59
CA ILE A 51 13.81 2.45 -8.34
C ILE A 51 13.01 2.15 -7.06
N SER A 52 13.60 1.37 -6.14
CA SER A 52 13.02 1.07 -4.83
C SER A 52 12.82 2.38 -4.04
N GLY A 53 11.63 2.53 -3.43
CA GLY A 53 11.23 3.77 -2.75
C GLY A 53 10.57 4.80 -3.66
N TRP A 54 10.47 4.55 -4.97
CA TRP A 54 9.67 5.35 -5.89
C TRP A 54 8.29 4.71 -6.14
N SER A 55 7.26 5.54 -6.15
CA SER A 55 5.86 5.19 -6.41
C SER A 55 5.53 5.40 -7.90
N LYS A 56 4.83 4.48 -8.56
CA LYS A 56 4.57 4.50 -10.01
C LYS A 56 3.11 4.83 -10.29
N SER A 57 2.86 5.65 -11.30
CA SER A 57 1.49 5.88 -11.81
C SER A 57 1.54 5.79 -13.32
N GLY A 58 1.12 4.64 -13.88
CA GLY A 58 1.17 4.36 -15.32
C GLY A 58 2.58 4.15 -15.90
N GLY A 59 2.61 3.70 -17.16
CA GLY A 59 3.86 3.42 -17.89
C GLY A 59 4.56 2.13 -17.48
N THR A 60 5.78 1.95 -17.97
CA THR A 60 6.68 0.85 -17.57
C THR A 60 8.01 1.47 -17.17
N TRP A 61 8.34 1.36 -15.88
CA TRP A 61 9.52 1.97 -15.26
C TRP A 61 10.51 0.91 -14.83
N SER A 62 11.78 1.10 -15.21
CA SER A 62 12.90 0.22 -14.90
C SER A 62 14.19 1.03 -14.74
N VAL A 63 15.26 0.41 -14.24
CA VAL A 63 16.60 0.97 -14.41
C VAL A 63 17.21 0.35 -15.68
N SER A 64 17.78 1.18 -16.55
CA SER A 64 18.48 0.75 -17.76
C SER A 64 19.90 1.32 -17.83
N ASP A 65 20.76 0.68 -18.62
CA ASP A 65 22.10 1.16 -18.91
C ASP A 65 22.10 2.11 -20.13
N ASP A 66 22.64 3.31 -19.93
CA ASP A 66 22.67 4.40 -20.92
C ASP A 66 23.96 5.22 -20.76
N GLY A 67 25.08 4.51 -20.71
CA GLY A 67 26.39 5.03 -20.28
C GLY A 67 26.56 5.04 -18.76
N SER A 68 25.52 5.40 -18.02
CA SER A 68 25.31 5.17 -16.58
C SER A 68 23.98 4.44 -16.36
N ARG A 69 23.72 3.93 -15.15
CA ARG A 69 22.38 3.44 -14.81
C ARG A 69 21.42 4.62 -14.65
N VAL A 70 20.25 4.56 -15.27
CA VAL A 70 19.25 5.63 -15.29
C VAL A 70 17.84 5.08 -15.05
N ALA A 71 16.94 5.88 -14.46
CA ALA A 71 15.53 5.54 -14.45
C ALA A 71 14.95 5.71 -15.84
N HIS A 72 14.31 4.66 -16.37
CA HIS A 72 13.82 4.62 -17.73
C HIS A 72 12.34 4.27 -17.79
N GLN A 73 11.58 5.15 -18.44
CA GLN A 73 10.21 4.90 -18.87
C GLN A 73 10.25 4.47 -20.33
N SER A 74 9.66 3.31 -20.65
CA SER A 74 9.72 2.72 -22.00
C SER A 74 8.42 2.79 -22.82
N ARG A 75 7.27 3.02 -22.20
CA ARG A 75 5.95 2.99 -22.87
C ARG A 75 5.59 4.30 -23.54
N THR A 76 5.63 4.35 -24.86
CA THR A 76 5.25 5.53 -25.65
C THR A 76 3.73 5.70 -25.83
N ASP A 77 2.93 4.71 -25.44
CA ASP A 77 1.45 4.73 -25.51
C ASP A 77 0.79 5.18 -24.20
N ALA A 78 1.57 5.36 -23.12
CA ALA A 78 1.04 5.71 -21.82
C ALA A 78 0.62 7.19 -21.76
N GLU A 79 -0.66 7.44 -21.46
CA GLU A 79 -1.20 8.80 -21.40
C GLU A 79 -0.58 9.65 -20.29
N ASN A 80 -0.26 9.07 -19.14
CA ASN A 80 0.39 9.76 -18.04
C ASN A 80 1.20 8.76 -17.21
N ALA A 81 2.45 8.52 -17.59
CA ALA A 81 3.37 7.71 -16.81
C ALA A 81 4.14 8.60 -15.84
N ARG A 82 4.15 8.27 -14.55
CA ARG A 82 4.82 9.05 -13.50
C ARG A 82 5.56 8.15 -12.53
N LEU A 83 6.63 8.69 -11.96
CA LEU A 83 7.42 8.07 -10.92
C LEU A 83 7.63 9.11 -9.80
N PHE A 84 7.03 8.93 -8.62
CA PHE A 84 7.04 9.87 -7.51
C PHE A 84 7.94 9.41 -6.36
N ASN A 85 8.47 10.35 -5.58
CA ASN A 85 9.25 10.06 -4.36
C ASN A 85 9.23 11.28 -3.41
N ALA A 86 9.98 11.20 -2.32
CA ALA A 86 10.06 12.16 -1.22
C ALA A 86 8.75 12.30 -0.42
N SER A 87 8.77 13.13 0.63
CA SER A 87 7.63 13.31 1.54
C SER A 87 6.50 14.15 0.94
N THR A 88 5.25 13.80 1.24
CA THR A 88 4.07 14.64 0.96
C THR A 88 4.05 15.95 1.76
N SER A 89 4.86 16.05 2.83
CA SER A 89 4.96 17.24 3.66
C SER A 89 5.92 18.32 3.14
N LEU A 90 6.62 18.07 2.03
CA LEU A 90 7.53 19.05 1.44
C LEU A 90 6.77 20.26 0.89
N THR A 91 7.02 21.44 1.46
CA THR A 91 6.42 22.71 1.05
C THR A 91 7.34 23.46 0.10
N ASP A 92 8.36 24.14 0.62
CA ASP A 92 9.26 24.99 -0.17
C ASP A 92 10.56 24.25 -0.48
N TYR A 93 10.78 23.97 -1.76
CA TYR A 93 11.95 23.21 -2.23
C TYR A 93 12.23 23.42 -3.71
N THR A 94 13.43 23.02 -4.12
CA THR A 94 13.78 22.83 -5.52
C THR A 94 13.99 21.35 -5.79
N VAL A 95 13.41 20.85 -6.87
CA VAL A 95 13.76 19.55 -7.45
C VAL A 95 14.50 19.78 -8.76
N GLN A 96 15.60 19.07 -8.95
CA GLN A 96 16.40 19.06 -10.17
C GLN A 96 16.59 17.62 -10.65
N ALA A 97 16.63 17.41 -11.96
CA ALA A 97 17.01 16.13 -12.56
C ALA A 97 17.59 16.34 -13.97
N ARG A 98 18.48 15.44 -14.40
CA ARG A 98 18.78 15.27 -15.83
C ARG A 98 17.67 14.45 -16.47
N VAL A 99 17.22 14.89 -17.64
CA VAL A 99 16.10 14.31 -18.38
C VAL A 99 16.49 14.17 -19.85
N LYS A 100 16.36 12.97 -20.39
CA LYS A 100 16.59 12.68 -21.81
C LYS A 100 15.33 12.09 -22.43
N PRO A 101 14.59 12.86 -23.24
CA PRO A 101 13.56 12.30 -24.10
C PRO A 101 14.17 11.24 -25.03
N VAL A 102 13.65 10.02 -25.01
CA VAL A 102 14.07 8.92 -25.89
C VAL A 102 13.15 8.89 -27.12
N SER A 103 11.85 9.01 -26.90
CA SER A 103 10.85 9.21 -27.94
C SER A 103 9.83 10.25 -27.51
N LEU A 104 9.88 11.43 -28.11
CA LEU A 104 8.93 12.52 -27.93
C LEU A 104 8.18 12.79 -29.24
N GLY A 105 6.97 12.21 -29.37
CA GLY A 105 6.07 12.44 -30.52
C GLY A 105 5.33 13.78 -30.42
N SER A 106 4.50 14.13 -31.42
CA SER A 106 3.80 15.43 -31.50
C SER A 106 2.88 15.75 -30.31
N ASN A 107 2.37 14.72 -29.64
CA ASN A 107 1.50 14.83 -28.45
C ASN A 107 2.25 14.46 -27.16
N GLY A 108 3.57 14.28 -27.26
CA GLY A 108 4.40 13.79 -26.18
C GLY A 108 4.79 14.87 -25.19
N LEU A 109 5.11 14.45 -23.98
CA LEU A 109 5.66 15.29 -22.92
C LEU A 109 6.65 14.48 -22.09
N VAL A 110 7.74 15.11 -21.68
CA VAL A 110 8.66 14.58 -20.65
C VAL A 110 8.90 15.72 -19.64
N GLY A 111 8.85 15.45 -18.34
CA GLY A 111 8.96 16.53 -17.37
C GLY A 111 9.26 16.12 -15.94
N LEU A 112 9.44 17.15 -15.12
CA LEU A 112 9.73 17.09 -13.68
C LEU A 112 8.56 17.71 -12.90
N LEU A 113 8.21 17.11 -11.77
CA LEU A 113 7.07 17.49 -10.94
C LEU A 113 7.53 17.96 -9.56
N SER A 114 6.84 18.99 -9.05
CA SER A 114 6.95 19.42 -7.66
C SER A 114 5.58 19.60 -7.03
N ARG A 115 5.55 19.55 -5.70
CA ARG A 115 4.37 19.52 -4.83
C ARG A 115 3.26 18.63 -5.36
N ALA A 116 3.63 17.42 -5.79
CA ALA A 116 2.66 16.42 -6.18
C ALA A 116 1.87 15.93 -4.96
N ALA A 117 0.69 16.51 -4.79
CA ALA A 117 -0.30 16.10 -3.79
C ALA A 117 -1.10 14.88 -4.27
N GLY A 118 -1.08 14.59 -5.56
CA GLY A 118 -1.68 13.41 -6.19
C GLY A 118 -1.34 13.31 -7.67
N ALA A 119 -2.00 12.41 -8.40
CA ALA A 119 -1.75 12.18 -9.82
C ALA A 119 -2.34 13.28 -10.73
N THR A 120 -3.11 14.21 -10.19
CA THR A 120 -3.79 15.29 -10.93
C THR A 120 -3.62 16.68 -10.32
N VAL A 121 -2.80 16.79 -9.26
CA VAL A 121 -2.55 18.04 -8.53
C VAL A 121 -1.04 18.18 -8.26
N PHE A 122 -0.37 19.02 -9.06
CA PHE A 122 1.08 19.26 -8.99
C PHE A 122 1.50 20.47 -9.83
N TYR A 123 2.75 20.91 -9.66
CA TYR A 123 3.43 21.77 -10.62
C TYR A 123 4.31 20.91 -11.53
N ARG A 124 4.40 21.30 -12.80
CA ARG A 124 5.14 20.55 -13.82
C ARG A 124 6.01 21.47 -14.65
N LEU A 125 7.29 21.11 -14.77
CA LEU A 125 8.18 21.63 -15.80
C LEU A 125 8.25 20.60 -16.94
N ALA A 126 7.65 20.96 -18.08
CA ALA A 126 7.46 20.07 -19.21
C ALA A 126 8.34 20.46 -20.40
N LEU A 127 9.01 19.47 -20.98
CA LEU A 127 9.55 19.50 -22.33
C LEU A 127 8.52 18.91 -23.29
N LEU A 128 8.14 19.69 -24.30
CA LEU A 128 7.18 19.32 -25.34
C LEU A 128 7.83 19.50 -26.72
N PRO A 129 7.25 18.95 -27.80
CA PRO A 129 7.71 19.24 -29.15
C PRO A 129 7.75 20.75 -29.43
N GLY A 130 8.95 21.26 -29.67
CA GLY A 130 9.22 22.65 -30.04
C GLY A 130 9.12 23.69 -28.91
N ARG A 131 8.85 23.30 -27.66
CA ARG A 131 8.71 24.24 -26.55
C ARG A 131 8.93 23.61 -25.18
N ALA A 132 9.14 24.47 -24.18
CA ALA A 132 9.04 24.11 -22.78
C ALA A 132 7.94 24.93 -22.10
N GLU A 133 7.25 24.32 -21.14
CA GLU A 133 6.18 24.96 -20.38
C GLU A 133 6.35 24.72 -18.88
N LEU A 134 6.10 25.76 -18.10
CA LEU A 134 5.88 25.70 -16.67
C LEU A 134 4.37 25.69 -16.44
N GLN A 135 3.87 24.67 -15.75
CA GLN A 135 2.44 24.41 -15.63
C GLN A 135 2.02 24.19 -14.17
N ALA A 136 0.82 24.64 -13.84
CA ALA A 136 0.07 24.21 -12.67
C ALA A 136 -1.03 23.23 -13.14
N VAL A 137 -1.07 22.04 -12.55
CA VAL A 137 -2.09 21.03 -12.83
C VAL A 137 -2.95 20.88 -11.59
N GLY A 138 -4.27 21.06 -11.73
CA GLY A 138 -5.23 20.96 -10.63
C GLY A 138 -6.50 20.24 -11.08
N GLY A 139 -6.77 19.07 -10.52
CA GLY A 139 -7.96 18.26 -10.84
C GLY A 139 -8.04 17.89 -12.33
N GLY A 140 -6.88 17.68 -12.98
CA GLY A 140 -6.79 17.37 -14.42
C GLY A 140 -6.79 18.60 -15.34
N THR A 141 -7.07 19.79 -14.83
CA THR A 141 -6.96 21.04 -15.60
C THR A 141 -5.50 21.51 -15.62
N VAL A 142 -4.99 21.85 -16.81
CA VAL A 142 -3.62 22.37 -17.00
C VAL A 142 -3.66 23.87 -17.24
N THR A 143 -2.98 24.63 -16.38
CA THR A 143 -2.76 26.08 -16.52
C THR A 143 -1.28 26.33 -16.81
N VAL A 144 -0.97 26.97 -17.93
CA VAL A 144 0.41 27.35 -18.29
C VAL A 144 0.78 28.64 -17.55
N LEU A 145 1.77 28.55 -16.67
CA LEU A 145 2.33 29.67 -15.90
C LEU A 145 3.41 30.43 -16.68
N GLY A 146 4.07 29.76 -17.62
CA GLY A 146 5.02 30.35 -18.55
C GLY A 146 5.46 29.36 -19.62
N ALA A 147 5.86 29.86 -20.78
CA ALA A 147 6.27 29.03 -21.91
C ALA A 147 7.42 29.69 -22.69
N SER A 148 8.27 28.88 -23.31
CA SER A 148 9.30 29.35 -24.24
C SER A 148 9.42 28.42 -25.42
N SER A 149 9.59 28.97 -26.62
CA SER A 149 9.99 28.17 -27.78
C SER A 149 11.39 27.60 -27.55
N ARG A 150 11.54 26.30 -27.77
CA ARG A 150 12.80 25.59 -27.55
C ARG A 150 12.83 24.30 -28.33
N THR A 151 13.90 24.06 -29.06
CA THR A 151 14.12 22.76 -29.70
C THR A 151 14.42 21.70 -28.64
N VAL A 152 13.53 20.72 -28.54
CA VAL A 152 13.69 19.51 -27.73
C VAL A 152 14.00 18.35 -28.66
N SER A 153 15.16 17.73 -28.51
CA SER A 153 15.66 16.65 -29.36
C SER A 153 15.67 15.33 -28.60
N ASN A 154 15.19 14.27 -29.25
CA ASN A 154 15.34 12.91 -28.72
C ASN A 154 16.83 12.56 -28.62
N GLY A 155 17.22 11.85 -27.56
CA GLY A 155 18.60 11.45 -27.31
C GLY A 155 19.47 12.52 -26.63
N THR A 156 18.95 13.73 -26.40
CA THR A 156 19.69 14.82 -25.75
C THR A 156 19.31 14.94 -24.28
N TRP A 157 20.32 15.03 -23.39
CA TRP A 157 20.11 15.34 -21.98
C TRP A 157 19.85 16.83 -21.76
N TYR A 158 18.84 17.13 -20.94
CA TYR A 158 18.50 18.46 -20.44
C TYR A 158 18.51 18.42 -18.91
N THR A 159 19.01 19.45 -18.25
CA THR A 159 18.89 19.59 -16.79
C THR A 159 17.67 20.44 -16.47
N LEU A 160 16.62 19.82 -15.93
CA LEU A 160 15.41 20.52 -15.49
C LEU A 160 15.52 20.84 -14.01
N SER A 161 15.15 22.06 -13.62
CA SER A 161 15.01 22.45 -12.21
C SER A 161 13.70 23.19 -12.01
N LEU A 162 12.94 22.78 -10.99
CA LEU A 162 11.63 23.29 -10.64
C LEU A 162 11.60 23.67 -9.16
N THR A 163 11.46 24.96 -8.89
CA THR A 163 11.44 25.54 -7.55
C THR A 163 10.04 25.99 -7.19
N THR A 164 9.57 25.60 -6.00
CA THR A 164 8.34 26.11 -5.38
C THR A 164 8.67 26.80 -4.08
N ASN A 165 8.25 28.07 -3.93
CA ASN A 165 8.45 28.89 -2.75
C ASN A 165 7.19 29.74 -2.48
N GLY A 166 6.46 29.42 -1.41
CA GLY A 166 5.13 29.99 -1.18
C GLY A 166 4.20 29.67 -2.35
N SER A 167 3.59 30.68 -2.97
CA SER A 167 2.79 30.53 -4.21
C SER A 167 3.62 30.66 -5.49
N THR A 168 4.91 30.99 -5.40
CA THR A 168 5.77 31.20 -6.57
C THR A 168 6.32 29.87 -7.06
N VAL A 169 6.25 29.67 -8.37
CA VAL A 169 6.76 28.50 -9.08
C VAL A 169 7.73 28.99 -10.14
N THR A 170 8.94 28.44 -10.16
CA THR A 170 10.01 28.87 -11.08
C THR A 170 10.61 27.66 -11.77
N GLY A 171 10.77 27.74 -13.09
CA GLY A 171 11.37 26.70 -13.92
C GLY A 171 12.67 27.18 -14.57
N SER A 172 13.70 26.36 -14.51
CA SER A 172 14.96 26.55 -15.23
C SER A 172 15.32 25.31 -16.04
N ILE A 173 15.98 25.54 -17.17
CA ILE A 173 16.48 24.50 -18.07
C ILE A 173 17.94 24.80 -18.35
N ASP A 174 18.81 23.82 -18.12
CA ASP A 174 20.27 23.92 -18.25
C ASP A 174 20.84 25.11 -17.46
N GLY A 175 20.37 25.27 -16.22
CA GLY A 175 20.81 26.32 -15.29
C GLY A 175 20.24 27.72 -15.58
N THR A 176 19.50 27.90 -16.68
CA THR A 176 18.91 29.21 -17.03
C THR A 176 17.42 29.22 -16.68
N GLN A 177 16.99 30.15 -15.83
CA GLN A 177 15.56 30.37 -15.57
C GLN A 177 14.87 30.82 -16.86
N PHE A 178 13.78 30.14 -17.25
CA PHE A 178 13.00 30.50 -18.44
C PHE A 178 11.58 30.99 -18.10
N ALA A 179 11.01 30.55 -16.97
CA ALA A 179 9.66 30.93 -16.57
C ALA A 179 9.53 31.03 -15.04
N SER A 180 8.67 31.96 -14.59
CA SER A 180 8.21 32.04 -13.21
C SER A 180 6.76 32.51 -13.20
N GLY A 181 5.95 31.97 -12.30
CA GLY A 181 4.54 32.33 -12.15
C GLY A 181 4.03 32.07 -10.73
N SER A 182 2.79 32.47 -10.47
CA SER A 182 2.15 32.29 -9.16
C SER A 182 0.94 31.36 -9.28
N SER A 183 0.80 30.41 -8.38
CA SER A 183 -0.35 29.50 -8.31
C SER A 183 -0.44 28.82 -6.95
N SER A 184 -1.64 28.45 -6.54
CA SER A 184 -1.94 27.80 -5.25
C SER A 184 -2.60 26.43 -5.42
N VAL A 185 -2.39 25.74 -6.54
CA VAL A 185 -2.98 24.40 -6.77
C VAL A 185 -2.48 23.36 -5.77
N SER A 186 -1.27 23.53 -5.23
CA SER A 186 -0.72 22.65 -4.20
C SER A 186 0.20 23.40 -3.23
N ALA A 187 -0.02 23.23 -1.94
CA ALA A 187 0.78 23.85 -0.87
C ALA A 187 1.98 22.98 -0.46
N ALA A 188 1.89 21.66 -0.63
CA ALA A 188 2.92 20.71 -0.30
C ALA A 188 2.80 19.45 -1.16
N GLY A 189 3.87 18.69 -1.32
CA GLY A 189 3.79 17.38 -1.95
C GLY A 189 5.11 16.84 -2.46
N ARG A 190 5.03 15.62 -2.99
CA ARG A 190 6.13 14.82 -3.50
C ARG A 190 6.82 15.44 -4.71
N ILE A 191 8.02 14.96 -5.02
CA ILE A 191 8.65 15.15 -6.32
C ILE A 191 8.16 14.08 -7.28
N GLY A 192 8.32 14.30 -8.59
CA GLY A 192 8.06 13.24 -9.56
C GLY A 192 8.71 13.44 -10.91
N LEU A 193 8.88 12.33 -11.62
CA LEU A 193 9.29 12.24 -13.01
C LEU A 193 8.05 11.91 -13.84
N GLN A 194 7.91 12.47 -15.04
CA GLN A 194 6.74 12.21 -15.87
C GLN A 194 7.10 12.03 -17.35
N THR A 195 6.42 11.09 -17.99
CA THR A 195 6.18 11.10 -19.44
C THR A 195 4.69 11.04 -19.74
N GLN A 196 4.32 11.49 -20.94
CA GLN A 196 2.98 11.34 -21.51
C GLN A 196 3.17 11.13 -23.01
N TYR A 197 2.60 10.04 -23.56
CA TYR A 197 2.79 9.61 -24.95
C TYR A 197 4.25 9.67 -25.43
N ALA A 198 5.18 9.35 -24.53
CA ALA A 198 6.61 9.52 -24.70
C ALA A 198 7.39 8.54 -23.83
N SER A 199 8.63 8.24 -24.24
CA SER A 199 9.63 7.51 -23.45
C SER A 199 10.82 8.41 -23.11
N ALA A 200 11.43 8.18 -21.94
CA ALA A 200 12.52 9.01 -21.46
C ALA A 200 13.40 8.31 -20.43
N SER A 201 14.64 8.77 -20.33
CA SER A 201 15.57 8.45 -19.25
C SER A 201 15.73 9.64 -18.31
N PHE A 202 15.90 9.35 -17.02
CA PHE A 202 16.05 10.33 -15.95
C PHE A 202 17.23 9.93 -15.07
N ASP A 203 18.02 10.91 -14.64
CA ASP A 203 19.22 10.68 -13.84
C ASP A 203 19.52 11.91 -12.96
N ASP A 204 20.41 11.76 -11.98
CA ASP A 204 20.88 12.83 -11.07
C ASP A 204 19.75 13.67 -10.47
N VAL A 205 18.77 13.00 -9.85
CA VAL A 205 17.70 13.68 -9.12
C VAL A 205 18.27 14.27 -7.84
N LEU A 206 17.97 15.54 -7.58
CA LEU A 206 18.39 16.25 -6.38
C LEU A 206 17.26 17.14 -5.85
N VAL A 207 17.00 17.08 -4.55
CA VAL A 207 16.00 17.91 -3.88
C VAL A 207 16.65 18.70 -2.75
N THR A 208 16.44 20.01 -2.75
CA THR A 208 17.01 20.91 -1.73
C THR A 208 15.94 21.79 -1.08
N THR A 209 16.08 22.06 0.22
CA THR A 209 15.26 23.00 0.99
C THR A 209 16.10 24.21 1.43
N GLY A 210 15.51 25.41 1.45
CA GLY A 210 16.22 26.67 1.74
C GLY A 210 16.30 27.58 0.51
N GLY A 211 15.80 28.81 0.65
CA GLY A 211 15.51 29.70 -0.47
C GLY A 211 16.72 30.36 -1.12
N THR A 212 17.26 29.76 -2.18
CA THR A 212 17.60 30.37 -3.48
C THR A 212 18.10 29.27 -4.43
N ALA A 213 18.12 29.56 -5.73
CA ALA A 213 18.41 28.61 -6.82
C ALA A 213 19.62 27.67 -6.55
N PRO A 214 19.62 26.44 -7.11
CA PRO A 214 20.72 25.48 -6.96
C PRO A 214 22.08 26.10 -7.35
N PRO A 215 23.19 25.63 -6.75
CA PRO A 215 24.52 26.06 -7.18
C PRO A 215 24.72 25.79 -8.68
N THR A 216 25.30 26.75 -9.40
CA THR A 216 25.68 26.67 -10.82
C THR A 216 26.83 25.70 -11.11
N THR A 217 27.12 24.76 -10.21
CA THR A 217 28.20 23.80 -10.38
C THR A 217 27.70 22.62 -11.19
N THR A 218 28.27 22.46 -12.38
CA THR A 218 28.23 21.21 -13.13
C THR A 218 28.62 20.05 -12.20
N PRO A 219 27.84 18.96 -12.11
CA PRO A 219 28.26 17.76 -11.41
C PRO A 219 29.64 17.30 -11.91
N PRO A 220 30.52 16.79 -11.04
CA PRO A 220 31.87 16.44 -11.42
C PRO A 220 31.84 15.42 -12.57
N THR A 221 32.60 15.74 -13.62
CA THR A 221 32.93 14.76 -14.68
C THR A 221 33.52 13.51 -14.00
N PRO A 222 33.06 12.29 -14.34
CA PRO A 222 33.61 11.09 -13.75
C PRO A 222 35.08 10.98 -14.15
N THR A 223 35.97 11.29 -13.20
CA THR A 223 37.39 11.02 -13.33
C THR A 223 37.55 9.50 -13.35
N ARG A 224 38.09 9.01 -14.46
CA ARG A 224 38.38 7.60 -14.69
C ARG A 224 39.47 7.15 -13.70
N THR A 225 39.08 6.59 -12.57
CA THR A 225 40.00 5.87 -11.68
C THR A 225 40.41 4.58 -12.37
N ALA A 226 41.69 4.44 -12.67
CA ALA A 226 42.25 3.20 -13.22
C ALA A 226 42.10 2.07 -12.19
N THR A 227 41.29 1.06 -12.55
CA THR A 227 41.15 -0.18 -11.79
C THR A 227 42.41 -1.05 -12.00
N PRO A 228 43.00 -1.65 -10.94
CA PRO A 228 44.10 -2.59 -11.10
C PRO A 228 43.64 -3.86 -11.81
N THR A 229 44.50 -4.37 -12.70
CA THR A 229 44.32 -5.59 -13.49
C THR A 229 43.95 -6.79 -12.61
N PRO A 230 42.79 -7.46 -12.83
CA PRO A 230 42.49 -8.69 -12.12
C PRO A 230 43.19 -9.87 -12.79
N THR A 231 43.90 -10.66 -11.98
CA THR A 231 44.36 -11.99 -12.35
C THR A 231 43.16 -12.90 -12.56
N SER A 232 43.18 -13.66 -13.66
CA SER A 232 42.11 -14.55 -14.09
C SER A 232 41.87 -15.69 -13.10
N THR A 233 40.66 -15.76 -12.54
CA THR A 233 40.08 -17.01 -12.03
C THR A 233 38.88 -17.34 -12.91
N ALA A 234 38.82 -18.59 -13.37
CA ALA A 234 37.89 -19.07 -14.38
C ALA A 234 36.42 -18.77 -14.03
N THR A 235 35.73 -18.15 -14.99
CA THR A 235 34.29 -17.87 -14.98
C THR A 235 33.50 -19.17 -15.03
N ALA A 236 32.71 -19.44 -13.98
CA ALA A 236 31.62 -20.39 -14.07
C ALA A 236 30.54 -19.83 -15.01
N THR A 237 30.08 -20.65 -15.95
CA THR A 237 28.93 -20.39 -16.82
C THR A 237 27.74 -19.89 -15.98
N PRO A 238 27.06 -18.78 -16.35
CA PRO A 238 25.87 -18.34 -15.65
C PRO A 238 24.77 -19.39 -15.80
N THR A 239 24.48 -20.09 -14.71
CA THR A 239 23.27 -20.90 -14.59
C THR A 239 22.06 -19.95 -14.68
N PRO A 240 21.01 -20.28 -15.46
CA PRO A 240 19.78 -19.49 -15.51
C PRO A 240 19.19 -19.30 -14.09
N PRO A 241 18.40 -18.23 -13.86
CA PRO A 241 17.79 -18.00 -12.55
C PRO A 241 16.98 -19.23 -12.13
N PRO A 242 17.01 -19.62 -10.84
CA PRO A 242 16.26 -20.79 -10.39
C PRO A 242 14.78 -20.55 -10.68
N THR A 243 14.19 -21.43 -11.48
CA THR A 243 12.77 -21.44 -11.86
C THR A 243 11.86 -21.94 -10.73
N GLY A 244 12.21 -21.67 -9.48
CA GLY A 244 11.39 -21.98 -8.32
C GLY A 244 11.63 -20.94 -7.24
N GLY A 245 10.63 -20.12 -6.95
CA GLY A 245 10.57 -19.48 -5.63
C GLY A 245 10.60 -20.57 -4.55
N PRO A 246 10.93 -20.23 -3.29
CA PRO A 246 10.71 -21.18 -2.20
C PRO A 246 9.26 -21.66 -2.29
N GLY A 247 9.05 -22.98 -2.19
CA GLY A 247 7.73 -23.59 -2.26
C GLY A 247 6.83 -23.11 -1.11
N ASN A 248 5.76 -23.84 -0.84
CA ASN A 248 4.88 -23.50 0.27
C ASN A 248 5.64 -23.43 1.60
N ALA A 249 5.32 -22.38 2.37
CA ALA A 249 5.71 -22.22 3.76
C ALA A 249 5.40 -23.48 4.56
N THR A 250 6.29 -23.85 5.47
CA THR A 250 6.17 -25.12 6.21
C THR A 250 4.89 -25.11 7.05
N GLY A 251 4.10 -26.18 6.94
CA GLY A 251 2.86 -26.34 7.71
C GLY A 251 1.63 -25.66 7.10
N LEU A 252 1.78 -24.91 6.00
CA LEU A 252 0.63 -24.36 5.28
C LEU A 252 -0.18 -25.47 4.60
N VAL A 253 -1.50 -25.46 4.84
CA VAL A 253 -2.48 -26.33 4.19
C VAL A 253 -3.65 -25.47 3.73
N GLY A 254 -4.13 -25.67 2.50
CA GLY A 254 -5.29 -24.91 2.03
C GLY A 254 -5.13 -24.33 0.64
N PHE A 255 -6.07 -23.47 0.25
CA PHE A 255 -6.05 -22.79 -1.06
C PHE A 255 -4.79 -21.95 -1.28
N ALA A 256 -4.18 -21.40 -0.22
CA ALA A 256 -2.94 -20.64 -0.33
C ALA A 256 -1.72 -21.50 -0.76
N THR A 257 -1.88 -22.83 -0.83
CA THR A 257 -0.86 -23.76 -1.35
C THR A 257 -0.87 -23.88 -2.88
N LEU A 258 -1.98 -23.54 -3.52
CA LEU A 258 -2.20 -23.81 -4.94
C LEU A 258 -1.34 -22.90 -5.81
N SER A 259 -1.17 -23.30 -7.07
CA SER A 259 -0.65 -22.40 -8.09
C SER A 259 -1.76 -21.53 -8.66
N GLY A 260 -1.46 -20.27 -8.90
CA GLY A 260 -2.36 -19.29 -9.51
C GLY A 260 -1.65 -17.98 -9.77
N TYR A 261 -2.14 -17.18 -10.71
CA TYR A 261 -1.65 -15.81 -10.94
C TYR A 261 -0.12 -15.70 -11.17
N GLY A 262 0.49 -16.71 -11.80
CA GLY A 262 1.94 -16.73 -12.07
C GLY A 262 2.81 -17.12 -10.86
N ARG A 263 2.20 -17.59 -9.76
CA ARG A 263 2.88 -18.01 -8.54
C ARG A 263 2.50 -19.45 -8.15
N THR A 264 3.43 -20.12 -7.46
CA THR A 264 3.24 -21.45 -6.88
C THR A 264 3.26 -21.33 -5.35
N GLY A 265 2.08 -21.26 -4.73
CA GLY A 265 1.97 -21.35 -3.28
C GLY A 265 2.35 -20.08 -2.51
N THR A 266 2.38 -20.13 -1.18
CA THR A 266 2.66 -18.96 -0.30
C THR A 266 3.91 -19.20 0.53
N SER A 267 4.88 -18.29 0.45
CA SER A 267 6.19 -18.37 1.12
C SER A 267 6.52 -17.13 1.96
N GLY A 268 5.66 -16.12 1.94
CA GLY A 268 5.86 -14.83 2.60
C GLY A 268 7.18 -14.18 2.20
N GLY A 269 7.92 -13.69 3.19
CA GLY A 269 9.22 -13.06 3.04
C GLY A 269 10.42 -14.01 2.99
N ALA A 270 10.21 -15.32 2.78
CA ALA A 270 11.29 -16.29 2.71
C ALA A 270 12.38 -15.88 1.68
N GLY A 271 13.65 -16.02 2.07
CA GLY A 271 14.80 -15.55 1.29
C GLY A 271 15.07 -14.04 1.40
N GLY A 272 14.19 -13.30 2.06
CA GLY A 272 14.32 -11.87 2.32
C GLY A 272 15.10 -11.52 3.58
N ALA A 273 15.29 -10.22 3.81
CA ALA A 273 15.92 -9.73 5.03
C ALA A 273 14.99 -9.90 6.25
N THR A 274 15.58 -10.26 7.39
CA THR A 274 14.87 -10.26 8.67
C THR A 274 15.06 -8.91 9.36
N VAL A 275 13.95 -8.25 9.70
CA VAL A 275 13.94 -6.98 10.44
C VAL A 275 13.05 -7.09 11.67
N THR A 276 13.30 -6.27 12.69
CA THR A 276 12.46 -6.21 13.90
C THR A 276 11.80 -4.85 14.00
N ALA A 277 10.49 -4.86 14.24
CA ALA A 277 9.69 -3.66 14.48
C ALA A 277 9.13 -3.69 15.91
N SER A 278 9.28 -2.58 16.62
CA SER A 278 8.67 -2.35 17.95
C SER A 278 7.88 -1.04 18.00
N THR A 279 7.73 -0.35 16.87
CA THR A 279 6.92 0.87 16.74
C THR A 279 6.15 0.87 15.41
N TYR A 280 5.10 1.68 15.33
CA TYR A 280 4.28 1.79 14.12
C TYR A 280 5.12 2.22 12.92
N ALA A 281 5.95 3.25 13.08
CA ALA A 281 6.80 3.75 12.00
C ALA A 281 7.79 2.70 11.47
N GLN A 282 8.35 1.86 12.36
CA GLN A 282 9.22 0.76 11.94
C GLN A 282 8.45 -0.33 11.20
N LEU A 283 7.27 -0.71 11.68
CA LEU A 283 6.43 -1.69 11.02
C LEU A 283 6.00 -1.20 9.65
N ALA A 284 5.46 0.02 9.56
CA ALA A 284 5.04 0.66 8.33
C ALA A 284 6.16 0.70 7.29
N ALA A 285 7.36 1.17 7.68
CA ALA A 285 8.51 1.18 6.78
C ALA A 285 8.93 -0.22 6.31
N ALA A 286 8.82 -1.24 7.16
CA ALA A 286 9.22 -2.60 6.82
C ALA A 286 8.26 -3.30 5.85
N VAL A 287 6.97 -2.91 5.87
CA VAL A 287 5.90 -3.58 5.09
C VAL A 287 5.46 -2.82 3.85
N ALA A 288 5.83 -1.54 3.69
CA ALA A 288 5.28 -0.66 2.65
C ALA A 288 5.62 -1.02 1.19
N ASP A 289 6.74 -1.71 0.94
CA ASP A 289 7.16 -2.09 -0.43
C ASP A 289 6.89 -3.59 -0.73
N ASP A 290 7.30 -4.08 -1.89
CA ASP A 290 7.18 -5.50 -2.28
C ASP A 290 8.44 -6.35 -2.04
N VAL A 291 9.50 -5.77 -1.44
CA VAL A 291 10.77 -6.48 -1.21
C VAL A 291 10.56 -7.61 -0.20
N PRO A 292 10.97 -8.85 -0.47
CA PRO A 292 10.85 -9.94 0.48
C PRO A 292 11.44 -9.59 1.85
N ARG A 293 10.62 -9.66 2.91
CA ARG A 293 11.08 -9.45 4.30
C ARG A 293 10.36 -10.31 5.31
N ILE A 294 11.12 -10.80 6.29
CA ILE A 294 10.59 -11.34 7.54
C ILE A 294 10.57 -10.17 8.55
N VAL A 295 9.39 -9.68 8.86
CA VAL A 295 9.16 -8.56 9.79
C VAL A 295 8.73 -9.13 11.13
N ARG A 296 9.65 -9.14 12.09
CA ARG A 296 9.42 -9.65 13.45
C ARG A 296 8.86 -8.54 14.34
N VAL A 297 7.64 -8.72 14.85
CA VAL A 297 6.99 -7.77 15.76
C VAL A 297 7.39 -8.07 17.19
N SER A 298 7.95 -7.08 17.88
CA SER A 298 8.40 -7.18 19.26
C SER A 298 7.52 -6.34 20.18
N GLY A 299 6.85 -6.99 21.13
CA GLY A 299 5.97 -6.33 22.11
C GLY A 299 4.74 -5.70 21.46
N THR A 300 4.18 -4.69 22.11
CA THR A 300 2.98 -3.99 21.62
C THR A 300 3.34 -2.83 20.72
N ILE A 301 2.85 -2.85 19.49
CA ILE A 301 2.86 -1.72 18.55
C ILE A 301 1.50 -1.04 18.61
N ASN A 302 1.49 0.23 19.03
CA ASN A 302 0.27 1.05 19.06
C ASN A 302 0.11 1.83 17.74
N GLY A 303 -1.14 2.01 17.30
CA GLY A 303 -1.48 2.81 16.12
C GLY A 303 -1.12 4.29 16.28
N ASN A 304 -1.00 4.98 15.15
CA ASN A 304 -0.70 6.41 15.04
C ASN A 304 -1.96 7.28 14.77
N GLY A 305 -3.15 6.67 14.71
CA GLY A 305 -4.40 7.32 14.30
C GLY A 305 -4.94 6.81 12.96
N ASP A 306 -4.12 6.14 12.14
CA ASP A 306 -4.58 5.47 10.92
C ASP A 306 -5.26 4.14 11.29
N PRO A 307 -6.46 3.83 10.75
CA PRO A 307 -7.21 2.67 11.17
C PRO A 307 -6.62 1.35 10.65
N MET A 308 -5.97 1.38 9.50
CA MET A 308 -5.32 0.23 8.88
C MET A 308 -3.97 0.62 8.28
N LEU A 309 -3.01 -0.29 8.36
CA LEU A 309 -1.69 -0.16 7.77
C LEU A 309 -1.58 -1.04 6.52
N ASP A 310 -1.31 -0.41 5.37
CA ASP A 310 -1.09 -1.12 4.11
C ASP A 310 0.14 -2.03 4.18
N VAL A 311 0.00 -3.24 3.62
CA VAL A 311 1.05 -4.27 3.55
C VAL A 311 1.31 -4.59 2.09
N GLY A 312 2.55 -4.40 1.64
CA GLY A 312 3.02 -4.80 0.31
C GLY A 312 3.34 -6.30 0.22
N SER A 313 3.70 -6.73 -0.99
CA SER A 313 3.90 -8.15 -1.30
C SER A 313 5.12 -8.76 -0.61
N ASN A 314 5.16 -10.10 -0.56
CA ASN A 314 6.31 -10.88 -0.10
C ASN A 314 6.69 -10.60 1.36
N LYS A 315 5.72 -10.55 2.26
CA LYS A 315 5.96 -10.28 3.68
C LYS A 315 5.65 -11.51 4.52
N THR A 316 6.51 -11.78 5.49
CA THR A 316 6.16 -12.58 6.67
C THR A 316 6.16 -11.65 7.86
N ILE A 317 4.99 -11.27 8.34
CA ILE A 317 4.81 -10.46 9.55
C ILE A 317 4.54 -11.41 10.70
N ILE A 318 5.49 -11.54 11.62
CA ILE A 318 5.47 -12.58 12.66
C ILE A 318 5.73 -12.02 14.05
N GLY A 319 4.88 -12.36 15.02
CA GLY A 319 5.10 -11.98 16.42
C GLY A 319 6.23 -12.75 17.10
N ILE A 320 7.02 -12.07 17.92
CA ILE A 320 8.03 -12.68 18.78
C ILE A 320 7.39 -13.13 20.10
N GLY A 321 7.58 -14.40 20.47
CA GLY A 321 7.08 -14.95 21.72
C GLY A 321 5.55 -14.87 21.82
N SER A 322 5.05 -14.59 23.02
CA SER A 322 3.60 -14.60 23.31
C SER A 322 2.97 -13.22 23.53
N THR A 323 3.76 -12.15 23.41
CA THR A 323 3.33 -10.78 23.77
C THR A 323 3.26 -9.82 22.58
N ALA A 324 3.66 -10.25 21.39
CA ALA A 324 3.60 -9.44 20.18
C ALA A 324 2.16 -9.03 19.86
N THR A 325 1.89 -7.73 19.91
CA THR A 325 0.53 -7.18 19.83
C THR A 325 0.48 -6.03 18.82
N ILE A 326 -0.52 -6.06 17.95
CA ILE A 326 -0.95 -4.93 17.12
C ILE A 326 -2.17 -4.32 17.81
N SER A 327 -2.05 -3.06 18.26
CA SER A 327 -3.07 -2.40 19.06
C SER A 327 -3.51 -1.07 18.46
N GLY A 328 -4.81 -0.89 18.23
CA GLY A 328 -5.37 0.38 17.74
C GLY A 328 -5.48 0.51 16.21
N PHE A 329 -5.07 -0.50 15.45
CA PHE A 329 -5.13 -0.53 13.98
C PHE A 329 -5.17 -1.97 13.46
N GLY A 330 -5.47 -2.13 12.17
CA GLY A 330 -5.40 -3.40 11.43
C GLY A 330 -4.31 -3.43 10.36
N LEU A 331 -4.17 -4.57 9.68
CA LEU A 331 -3.31 -4.71 8.50
C LEU A 331 -4.16 -4.83 7.23
N ASP A 332 -3.87 -4.02 6.21
CA ASP A 332 -4.57 -4.03 4.92
C ASP A 332 -3.67 -4.61 3.82
N VAL A 333 -3.99 -5.84 3.39
CA VAL A 333 -3.34 -6.51 2.24
C VAL A 333 -4.16 -6.14 1.01
N ASN A 334 -3.77 -5.05 0.37
CA ASN A 334 -4.62 -4.35 -0.59
C ASN A 334 -3.88 -4.02 -1.88
N GLY A 335 -4.30 -4.62 -2.99
CA GLY A 335 -3.79 -4.32 -4.33
C GLY A 335 -4.14 -2.93 -4.85
N TRP A 336 -5.10 -2.25 -4.22
CA TRP A 336 -5.50 -0.88 -4.52
C TRP A 336 -4.87 0.06 -3.49
N GLY A 337 -3.59 0.34 -3.69
CA GLY A 337 -2.79 1.13 -2.78
C GLY A 337 -3.07 2.64 -2.86
N PRO A 338 -2.38 3.44 -2.04
CA PRO A 338 -2.49 4.90 -2.03
C PRO A 338 -2.19 5.56 -3.39
N GLU A 339 -1.46 4.87 -4.27
CA GLU A 339 -1.11 5.32 -5.62
C GLU A 339 -2.31 5.25 -6.58
N GLU A 340 -3.13 4.21 -6.48
CA GLU A 340 -4.35 3.98 -7.25
C GLU A 340 -5.53 4.85 -6.75
N VAL A 341 -5.66 4.96 -5.42
CA VAL A 341 -6.65 5.87 -4.77
C VAL A 341 -6.45 7.32 -5.25
N ALA A 342 -5.20 7.74 -5.49
CA ALA A 342 -4.88 9.09 -5.92
C ALA A 342 -5.22 9.40 -7.40
N TRP A 343 -5.66 8.42 -8.20
CA TRP A 343 -5.96 8.58 -9.63
C TRP A 343 -7.40 8.27 -10.04
N GLY A 344 -8.10 7.30 -9.40
CA GLY A 344 -9.31 6.68 -9.98
C GLY A 344 -10.67 6.93 -9.31
N GLY A 345 -10.73 7.39 -8.06
CA GLY A 345 -12.00 7.79 -7.42
C GLY A 345 -13.03 6.69 -7.10
N ASP A 346 -12.79 5.42 -7.47
CA ASP A 346 -13.55 4.25 -7.00
C ASP A 346 -12.61 3.14 -6.49
N LEU A 347 -13.01 2.44 -5.42
CA LEU A 347 -12.21 1.37 -4.81
C LEU A 347 -12.19 0.12 -5.70
N CYS A 348 -11.06 -0.15 -6.35
CA CYS A 348 -10.74 -1.40 -7.04
C CYS A 348 -11.83 -1.85 -8.03
N ASP A 349 -12.06 -1.06 -9.06
CA ASP A 349 -12.98 -1.41 -10.16
C ASP A 349 -12.42 -2.59 -10.98
N PRO A 350 -13.20 -3.67 -11.21
CA PRO A 350 -12.83 -4.74 -12.13
C PRO A 350 -12.43 -4.31 -13.54
N ALA A 351 -12.99 -3.22 -14.07
CA ALA A 351 -12.61 -2.67 -15.37
C ALA A 351 -11.16 -2.15 -15.38
N GLU A 352 -10.59 -1.92 -14.20
CA GLU A 352 -9.25 -1.37 -13.99
C GLU A 352 -8.26 -2.41 -13.46
N ARG A 353 -8.63 -3.70 -13.41
CA ARG A 353 -7.79 -4.78 -12.87
C ARG A 353 -6.36 -4.77 -13.44
N ASP A 354 -6.21 -4.47 -14.73
CA ASP A 354 -4.91 -4.46 -15.40
C ASP A 354 -4.08 -3.18 -15.15
N ARG A 355 -4.60 -2.24 -14.35
CA ARG A 355 -3.96 -0.95 -14.05
C ARG A 355 -3.19 -0.92 -12.73
N PHE A 356 -3.36 -1.93 -11.88
CA PHE A 356 -2.64 -2.04 -10.61
C PHE A 356 -2.10 -3.45 -10.41
N THR A 357 -1.16 -3.59 -9.48
CA THR A 357 -0.55 -4.88 -9.15
C THR A 357 -1.16 -5.39 -7.84
N PRO A 358 -1.85 -6.54 -7.85
CA PRO A 358 -2.37 -7.11 -6.62
C PRO A 358 -1.28 -7.40 -5.61
N VAL A 359 -1.55 -7.16 -4.32
CA VAL A 359 -0.64 -7.59 -3.26
C VAL A 359 -0.69 -9.10 -3.15
N GLN A 360 0.47 -9.74 -3.06
CA GLN A 360 0.54 -11.19 -3.03
C GLN A 360 1.60 -11.71 -2.07
N ASN A 361 1.47 -12.99 -1.72
CA ASN A 361 2.48 -13.72 -0.96
C ASN A 361 2.74 -13.11 0.43
N VAL A 362 1.70 -13.10 1.25
CA VAL A 362 1.77 -12.49 2.59
C VAL A 362 1.45 -13.54 3.65
N ILE A 363 2.28 -13.61 4.69
CA ILE A 363 2.05 -14.42 5.89
C ILE A 363 1.90 -13.47 7.08
N ILE A 364 0.81 -13.60 7.82
CA ILE A 364 0.54 -12.86 9.07
C ILE A 364 0.41 -13.89 10.17
N ARG A 365 1.38 -13.92 11.11
CA ARG A 365 1.53 -15.03 12.05
C ARG A 365 1.81 -14.61 13.48
N ASN A 366 1.24 -15.33 14.44
CA ASN A 366 1.61 -15.23 15.86
C ASN A 366 1.44 -13.82 16.46
N LEU A 367 0.43 -13.06 16.02
CA LEU A 367 0.12 -11.73 16.53
C LEU A 367 -1.17 -11.72 17.34
N SER A 368 -1.18 -10.93 18.41
CA SER A 368 -2.42 -10.54 19.08
C SER A 368 -2.94 -9.22 18.50
N PHE A 369 -4.16 -9.21 17.97
CA PHE A 369 -4.82 -7.99 17.50
C PHE A 369 -5.79 -7.48 18.57
N ARG A 370 -5.67 -6.21 18.94
CA ARG A 370 -6.49 -5.57 19.98
C ARG A 370 -6.94 -4.19 19.55
N ASN A 371 -8.17 -3.83 19.89
CA ASN A 371 -8.70 -2.49 19.67
C ASN A 371 -8.52 -2.00 18.23
N SER A 372 -8.57 -2.89 17.24
CA SER A 372 -8.45 -2.49 15.83
C SER A 372 -9.55 -1.47 15.53
N ALA A 373 -9.15 -0.30 15.02
CA ALA A 373 -10.05 0.82 14.77
C ALA A 373 -11.01 0.56 13.59
N ASP A 374 -10.71 -0.45 12.78
CA ASP A 374 -11.54 -1.01 11.71
C ASP A 374 -11.44 -2.55 11.78
N ASP A 375 -11.21 -3.23 10.66
CA ASP A 375 -10.86 -4.65 10.60
C ASP A 375 -9.50 -4.94 11.26
N SER A 376 -9.29 -6.15 11.83
CA SER A 376 -7.94 -6.55 12.30
C SER A 376 -7.00 -6.91 11.15
N VAL A 377 -7.52 -7.67 10.17
CA VAL A 377 -6.84 -7.98 8.91
C VAL A 377 -7.86 -7.87 7.78
N ASN A 378 -7.51 -7.13 6.74
CA ASN A 378 -8.29 -7.06 5.51
C ASN A 378 -7.44 -7.54 4.34
N VAL A 379 -8.04 -8.36 3.48
CA VAL A 379 -7.43 -8.84 2.23
C VAL A 379 -8.37 -8.45 1.10
N GLN A 380 -7.94 -7.52 0.27
CA GLN A 380 -8.80 -6.95 -0.74
C GLN A 380 -8.08 -6.63 -2.05
N CYS A 381 -8.90 -6.36 -3.06
CA CYS A 381 -8.47 -5.82 -4.34
C CYS A 381 -7.55 -6.79 -5.11
N TYR A 382 -8.10 -7.97 -5.39
CA TYR A 382 -7.45 -9.09 -6.07
C TYR A 382 -6.20 -9.66 -5.37
N SER A 383 -5.93 -9.24 -4.13
CA SER A 383 -4.81 -9.75 -3.36
C SER A 383 -4.92 -11.26 -3.15
N HIS A 384 -3.79 -11.97 -3.21
CA HIS A 384 -3.84 -13.43 -3.23
C HIS A 384 -2.61 -14.13 -2.68
N HIS A 385 -2.73 -15.44 -2.42
CA HIS A 385 -1.66 -16.23 -1.77
C HIS A 385 -1.33 -15.64 -0.40
N VAL A 386 -2.32 -15.69 0.50
CA VAL A 386 -2.25 -15.09 1.85
C VAL A 386 -2.47 -16.16 2.91
N TRP A 387 -1.62 -16.18 3.93
CA TRP A 387 -1.74 -17.09 5.07
C TRP A 387 -1.83 -16.32 6.39
N ILE A 388 -2.95 -16.48 7.10
CA ILE A 388 -3.24 -15.86 8.39
C ILE A 388 -3.24 -16.98 9.42
N ASP A 389 -2.17 -17.07 10.22
CA ASP A 389 -1.86 -18.26 11.01
C ASP A 389 -1.54 -17.97 12.49
N HIS A 390 -2.07 -18.74 13.43
CA HIS A 390 -1.72 -18.61 14.86
C HIS A 390 -1.87 -17.19 15.45
N ASN A 391 -2.83 -16.40 14.97
CA ASN A 391 -3.11 -15.09 15.53
C ASN A 391 -4.22 -15.17 16.58
N THR A 392 -4.21 -14.27 17.56
CA THR A 392 -5.33 -14.07 18.48
C THR A 392 -6.05 -12.78 18.09
N PHE A 393 -7.33 -12.89 17.74
CA PHE A 393 -8.20 -11.76 17.46
C PHE A 393 -9.08 -11.49 18.68
N HIS A 394 -9.02 -10.26 19.18
CA HIS A 394 -9.95 -9.71 20.17
C HIS A 394 -11.00 -8.83 19.46
N PRO A 395 -12.07 -8.38 20.14
CA PRO A 395 -13.06 -7.50 19.54
C PRO A 395 -12.42 -6.29 18.83
N ALA A 396 -12.80 -6.14 17.56
CA ALA A 396 -12.45 -5.04 16.69
C ALA A 396 -13.67 -4.10 16.52
N ASN A 397 -13.47 -2.94 15.90
CA ASN A 397 -14.57 -2.02 15.61
C ASN A 397 -15.52 -2.58 14.52
N ASP A 398 -14.97 -3.22 13.47
CA ASP A 398 -15.75 -3.93 12.45
C ASP A 398 -15.46 -5.44 12.45
N GLY A 399 -14.79 -5.97 11.43
CA GLY A 399 -14.46 -7.37 11.26
C GLY A 399 -13.16 -7.78 11.98
N SER A 400 -12.96 -9.07 12.21
CA SER A 400 -11.61 -9.55 12.55
C SER A 400 -10.81 -9.82 11.28
N VAL A 401 -11.29 -10.69 10.39
CA VAL A 401 -10.62 -11.01 9.13
C VAL A 401 -11.60 -10.93 7.95
N ASP A 402 -11.42 -9.92 7.11
CA ASP A 402 -12.22 -9.72 5.91
C ASP A 402 -11.43 -10.08 4.65
N ILE A 403 -12.04 -10.87 3.76
CA ILE A 403 -11.45 -11.24 2.46
C ILE A 403 -12.48 -10.92 1.38
N LYS A 404 -12.20 -9.91 0.55
CA LYS A 404 -13.20 -9.28 -0.34
C LYS A 404 -12.58 -8.81 -1.66
N ARG A 405 -13.43 -8.31 -2.55
CA ARG A 405 -13.05 -7.58 -3.78
C ARG A 405 -12.08 -8.37 -4.67
N GLY A 406 -12.49 -9.56 -5.08
CA GLY A 406 -11.75 -10.40 -6.02
C GLY A 406 -10.48 -11.04 -5.45
N SER A 407 -10.22 -10.90 -4.14
CA SER A 407 -9.10 -11.59 -3.48
C SER A 407 -9.22 -13.10 -3.60
N ASP A 408 -8.10 -13.83 -3.54
CA ASP A 408 -8.15 -15.27 -3.77
C ASP A 408 -6.99 -16.06 -3.15
N LEU A 409 -7.12 -17.39 -3.10
CA LEU A 409 -6.08 -18.31 -2.65
C LEU A 409 -5.55 -17.95 -1.26
N ALA A 410 -6.43 -17.92 -0.26
CA ALA A 410 -6.08 -17.62 1.11
C ALA A 410 -6.30 -18.80 2.07
N THR A 411 -5.61 -18.79 3.21
CA THR A 411 -5.77 -19.74 4.30
C THR A 411 -5.75 -19.02 5.63
N VAL A 412 -6.74 -19.33 6.48
CA VAL A 412 -6.92 -18.81 7.82
C VAL A 412 -6.90 -20.01 8.77
N SER A 413 -5.78 -20.20 9.47
CA SER A 413 -5.55 -21.41 10.26
C SER A 413 -5.02 -21.18 11.65
N TYR A 414 -5.38 -22.06 12.58
CA TYR A 414 -4.85 -22.02 13.96
C TYR A 414 -5.02 -20.67 14.66
N ASN A 415 -5.96 -19.82 14.24
CA ASN A 415 -6.22 -18.55 14.91
C ASN A 415 -7.22 -18.75 16.05
N ARG A 416 -7.12 -17.93 17.09
CA ARG A 416 -8.12 -17.84 18.16
C ARG A 416 -8.93 -16.56 18.00
N TYR A 417 -10.24 -16.69 17.97
CA TYR A 417 -11.18 -15.56 17.96
C TYR A 417 -11.82 -15.48 19.35
N ALA A 418 -11.27 -14.60 20.20
CA ALA A 418 -11.63 -14.52 21.61
C ALA A 418 -12.70 -13.45 21.83
N GLY A 419 -13.97 -13.86 21.85
CA GLY A 419 -15.10 -12.98 22.11
C GLY A 419 -15.41 -11.96 21.02
N THR A 420 -14.95 -12.18 19.78
CA THR A 420 -15.15 -11.25 18.64
C THR A 420 -16.62 -11.20 18.23
N ASP A 421 -17.10 -10.04 17.75
CA ASP A 421 -18.49 -9.91 17.26
C ASP A 421 -18.63 -10.38 15.80
N LYS A 422 -18.06 -9.63 14.85
CA LYS A 422 -18.02 -9.97 13.43
C LYS A 422 -16.67 -10.61 13.10
N SER A 423 -16.60 -11.94 13.06
CA SER A 423 -15.32 -12.64 12.98
C SER A 423 -14.72 -12.63 11.56
N MET A 424 -15.37 -13.27 10.58
CA MET A 424 -14.81 -13.44 9.24
C MET A 424 -15.83 -13.25 8.12
N LEU A 425 -15.65 -12.23 7.28
CA LEU A 425 -16.44 -12.02 6.07
C LEU A 425 -15.66 -12.46 4.82
N LEU A 426 -16.31 -13.27 3.98
CA LEU A 426 -15.81 -13.66 2.66
C LEU A 426 -16.76 -13.11 1.59
N GLY A 427 -16.37 -12.00 0.95
CA GLY A 427 -17.21 -11.24 0.03
C GLY A 427 -18.13 -10.24 0.75
N HIS A 428 -17.90 -8.94 0.49
CA HIS A 428 -18.46 -7.86 1.31
C HIS A 428 -19.90 -7.45 0.94
N SER A 429 -20.26 -7.55 -0.33
CA SER A 429 -21.54 -7.03 -0.86
C SER A 429 -22.21 -8.04 -1.77
N ASP A 430 -23.54 -8.16 -1.66
CA ASP A 430 -24.36 -9.01 -2.53
C ASP A 430 -24.43 -8.48 -3.98
N SER A 431 -24.06 -7.22 -4.23
CA SER A 431 -24.05 -6.60 -5.56
C SER A 431 -22.68 -6.65 -6.26
N ASN A 432 -21.67 -7.33 -5.68
CA ASN A 432 -20.29 -7.32 -6.20
C ASN A 432 -19.95 -8.54 -7.05
N ALA A 433 -20.95 -9.20 -7.65
CA ALA A 433 -20.77 -10.42 -8.43
C ALA A 433 -19.74 -10.27 -9.56
N ALA A 434 -19.72 -9.12 -10.24
CA ALA A 434 -18.82 -8.85 -11.35
C ALA A 434 -17.32 -8.95 -10.97
N GLN A 435 -17.00 -8.66 -9.72
CA GLN A 435 -15.65 -8.72 -9.18
C GLN A 435 -15.35 -10.06 -8.50
N ASP A 436 -16.30 -10.55 -7.69
CA ASP A 436 -16.05 -11.64 -6.75
C ASP A 436 -16.30 -13.03 -7.35
N THR A 437 -17.09 -13.14 -8.42
CA THR A 437 -17.38 -14.42 -9.08
C THR A 437 -16.12 -15.00 -9.71
N GLY A 438 -15.78 -16.24 -9.33
CA GLY A 438 -14.57 -16.93 -9.81
C GLY A 438 -13.33 -16.74 -8.92
N TYR A 439 -13.41 -15.88 -7.91
CA TYR A 439 -12.36 -15.63 -6.92
C TYR A 439 -12.79 -16.16 -5.53
N LEU A 440 -12.23 -15.58 -4.46
CA LEU A 440 -12.62 -15.80 -3.06
C LEU A 440 -12.56 -17.28 -2.63
N ARG A 441 -11.49 -18.00 -3.00
CA ARG A 441 -11.24 -19.38 -2.54
C ARG A 441 -10.39 -19.36 -1.28
N VAL A 442 -11.01 -19.70 -0.15
CA VAL A 442 -10.39 -19.58 1.17
C VAL A 442 -10.57 -20.85 1.99
N THR A 443 -9.53 -21.22 2.72
CA THR A 443 -9.56 -22.32 3.69
C THR A 443 -9.59 -21.78 5.10
N TYR A 444 -10.49 -22.30 5.93
CA TYR A 444 -10.60 -21.99 7.35
C TYR A 444 -10.43 -23.28 8.14
N HIS A 445 -9.29 -23.47 8.81
CA HIS A 445 -9.05 -24.72 9.53
C HIS A 445 -8.34 -24.61 10.85
N HIS A 446 -8.67 -25.52 11.77
CA HIS A 446 -8.05 -25.58 13.09
C HIS A 446 -8.10 -24.25 13.85
N ASN A 447 -9.07 -23.38 13.54
CA ASN A 447 -9.30 -22.17 14.30
C ASN A 447 -10.09 -22.52 15.57
N TRP A 448 -9.89 -21.71 16.61
CA TRP A 448 -10.66 -21.76 17.84
C TRP A 448 -11.56 -20.53 17.92
N PHE A 449 -12.86 -20.74 17.76
CA PHE A 449 -13.88 -19.70 17.98
C PHE A 449 -14.33 -19.80 19.43
N ASP A 450 -13.89 -18.84 20.23
CA ASP A 450 -13.90 -18.88 21.69
C ASP A 450 -14.84 -17.80 22.24
N GLY A 451 -16.14 -18.11 22.20
CA GLY A 451 -17.20 -17.21 22.62
C GLY A 451 -17.44 -16.04 21.65
N SER A 452 -17.07 -16.18 20.38
CA SER A 452 -17.33 -15.18 19.34
C SER A 452 -18.78 -15.22 18.85
N ASN A 453 -19.28 -14.15 18.25
CA ASN A 453 -20.71 -14.01 17.95
C ASN A 453 -21.09 -14.56 16.57
N THR A 454 -20.60 -13.94 15.48
CA THR A 454 -21.07 -14.19 14.12
C THR A 454 -19.97 -14.35 13.08
N ARG A 455 -20.32 -14.91 11.91
CA ARG A 455 -19.51 -14.98 10.67
C ARG A 455 -18.27 -15.88 10.77
N HIS A 456 -18.43 -17.22 10.74
CA HIS A 456 -17.31 -18.17 10.85
C HIS A 456 -17.20 -19.22 9.72
N PRO A 457 -17.04 -18.81 8.44
CA PRO A 457 -17.19 -17.46 7.88
C PRO A 457 -18.64 -17.18 7.43
N ARG A 458 -18.93 -15.93 7.04
CA ARG A 458 -20.09 -15.60 6.18
C ARG A 458 -19.62 -15.45 4.73
N VAL A 459 -20.21 -16.20 3.81
CA VAL A 459 -19.66 -16.39 2.45
C VAL A 459 -20.59 -15.89 1.36
N ARG A 460 -20.03 -15.12 0.41
CA ARG A 460 -20.65 -14.72 -0.86
C ARG A 460 -19.74 -15.08 -2.04
N PHE A 461 -20.31 -15.55 -3.16
CA PHE A 461 -19.70 -15.90 -4.46
C PHE A 461 -18.57 -16.94 -4.48
N GLY A 462 -17.71 -16.91 -3.47
CA GLY A 462 -16.47 -17.67 -3.35
C GLY A 462 -16.65 -19.14 -3.01
N TYR A 463 -15.53 -19.76 -2.66
CA TYR A 463 -15.45 -21.11 -2.15
C TYR A 463 -14.80 -21.08 -0.76
N ALA A 464 -15.52 -21.53 0.27
CA ALA A 464 -14.96 -21.74 1.60
C ALA A 464 -14.81 -23.24 1.90
N HIS A 465 -13.58 -23.69 2.16
CA HIS A 465 -13.34 -24.97 2.80
C HIS A 465 -13.22 -24.75 4.32
N VAL A 466 -14.15 -25.30 5.11
CA VAL A 466 -14.25 -25.04 6.55
C VAL A 466 -14.08 -26.36 7.28
N PHE A 467 -12.91 -26.61 7.88
CA PHE A 467 -12.67 -27.92 8.50
C PHE A 467 -11.88 -27.92 9.79
N ALA A 468 -12.11 -28.92 10.63
CA ALA A 468 -11.37 -29.14 11.88
C ALA A 468 -11.33 -27.92 12.82
N ASN A 469 -12.32 -27.02 12.76
CA ASN A 469 -12.41 -25.90 13.68
C ASN A 469 -13.11 -26.33 14.97
N HIS A 470 -12.70 -25.72 16.08
CA HIS A 470 -13.39 -25.85 17.37
C HIS A 470 -14.26 -24.63 17.61
N VAL A 471 -15.57 -24.85 17.70
CA VAL A 471 -16.58 -23.79 17.56
C VAL A 471 -17.40 -23.67 18.84
N SER A 472 -17.24 -22.53 19.53
CA SER A 472 -18.14 -22.07 20.59
C SER A 472 -18.53 -20.64 20.27
N VAL A 473 -19.73 -20.45 19.71
CA VAL A 473 -20.20 -19.15 19.20
C VAL A 473 -21.55 -18.76 19.82
N ASP A 474 -21.81 -17.47 19.96
CA ASP A 474 -23.04 -16.99 20.60
C ASP A 474 -24.26 -17.04 19.67
N ASP A 475 -24.12 -16.80 18.36
CA ASP A 475 -25.27 -16.81 17.45
C ASP A 475 -25.16 -17.92 16.40
N TYR A 476 -24.37 -17.71 15.34
CA TYR A 476 -24.24 -18.69 14.26
C TYR A 476 -22.80 -19.00 13.86
N PHE A 477 -22.61 -20.24 13.41
CA PHE A 477 -21.32 -20.70 12.88
C PHE A 477 -21.12 -20.19 11.44
N ILE A 478 -21.85 -20.72 10.45
CA ILE A 478 -21.62 -20.41 9.03
C ILE A 478 -22.73 -19.51 8.45
N GLY A 479 -22.36 -18.41 7.80
CA GLY A 479 -23.31 -17.54 7.11
C GLY A 479 -23.43 -17.87 5.62
N LEU A 480 -24.64 -18.17 5.15
CA LEU A 480 -24.97 -18.60 3.79
C LEU A 480 -25.41 -17.39 2.94
N GLY A 481 -24.45 -16.65 2.38
CA GLY A 481 -24.71 -15.47 1.52
C GLY A 481 -25.02 -15.79 0.05
N VAL A 482 -25.12 -14.76 -0.79
CA VAL A 482 -25.40 -14.92 -2.23
C VAL A 482 -24.30 -15.71 -2.92
N GLU A 483 -24.69 -16.78 -3.63
CA GLU A 483 -23.87 -17.62 -4.50
C GLU A 483 -22.63 -18.25 -3.85
N GLY A 484 -22.54 -18.24 -2.51
CA GLY A 484 -21.44 -18.88 -1.79
C GLY A 484 -21.41 -20.40 -2.01
N ARG A 485 -20.21 -20.99 -1.95
CA ARG A 485 -20.01 -22.44 -1.96
C ARG A 485 -19.19 -22.84 -0.75
N ILE A 486 -19.74 -23.69 0.11
CA ILE A 486 -19.08 -24.11 1.35
C ILE A 486 -18.97 -25.63 1.39
N TYR A 487 -17.78 -26.12 1.66
CA TYR A 487 -17.54 -27.52 2.02
C TYR A 487 -17.11 -27.57 3.49
N ALA A 488 -17.91 -28.20 4.34
CA ALA A 488 -17.70 -28.25 5.78
C ALA A 488 -17.51 -29.69 6.27
N GLU A 489 -16.38 -29.96 6.93
CA GLU A 489 -16.05 -31.29 7.44
C GLU A 489 -15.24 -31.26 8.74
N SER A 490 -15.39 -32.28 9.59
CA SER A 490 -14.62 -32.46 10.82
C SER A 490 -14.64 -31.26 11.79
N ASN A 491 -15.60 -30.33 11.69
CA ASN A 491 -15.74 -29.26 12.69
C ASN A 491 -16.38 -29.81 13.96
N TYR A 492 -15.98 -29.29 15.12
CA TYR A 492 -16.60 -29.60 16.40
C TYR A 492 -17.35 -28.36 16.92
N VAL A 493 -18.68 -28.39 16.82
CA VAL A 493 -19.55 -27.33 17.33
C VAL A 493 -19.96 -27.63 18.77
N ALA A 494 -19.16 -27.11 19.70
CA ALA A 494 -19.41 -27.20 21.13
C ALA A 494 -20.59 -26.32 21.57
N GLY A 495 -20.87 -25.21 20.86
CA GLY A 495 -22.03 -24.36 21.13
C GLY A 495 -22.31 -23.37 20.00
N ALA A 496 -23.59 -23.22 19.64
CA ALA A 496 -24.12 -22.18 18.74
C ALA A 496 -25.65 -22.10 18.89
N LYS A 497 -26.29 -20.93 18.74
CA LYS A 497 -27.77 -20.87 18.70
C LYS A 497 -28.32 -21.51 17.44
N THR A 498 -27.62 -21.38 16.32
CA THR A 498 -27.87 -22.05 15.04
C THR A 498 -26.55 -22.41 14.35
N ILE A 499 -26.49 -23.49 13.57
CA ILE A 499 -25.25 -23.81 12.82
C ILE A 499 -25.10 -22.89 11.61
N THR A 500 -26.20 -22.63 10.90
CA THR A 500 -26.17 -21.80 9.69
C THR A 500 -27.16 -20.65 9.77
N GLU A 501 -26.80 -19.52 9.19
CA GLU A 501 -27.69 -18.37 9.02
C GLU A 501 -27.86 -18.02 7.53
N ASP A 502 -29.10 -17.80 7.09
CA ASP A 502 -29.42 -17.59 5.67
C ASP A 502 -29.39 -16.10 5.31
N PHE A 503 -28.56 -15.75 4.33
CA PHE A 503 -28.45 -14.39 3.79
C PHE A 503 -28.59 -14.35 2.26
N GLY A 504 -28.76 -15.51 1.62
CA GLY A 504 -28.80 -15.66 0.17
C GLY A 504 -29.03 -17.12 -0.22
N ASN A 505 -28.44 -17.54 -1.32
CA ASN A 505 -28.64 -18.85 -1.94
C ASN A 505 -27.35 -19.69 -1.97
N ALA A 506 -26.45 -19.52 -0.99
CA ALA A 506 -25.24 -20.32 -0.90
C ALA A 506 -25.57 -21.82 -0.84
N ARG A 507 -24.67 -22.61 -1.43
CA ARG A 507 -24.68 -24.06 -1.34
C ARG A 507 -23.70 -24.51 -0.27
N LEU A 508 -24.14 -25.44 0.55
CA LEU A 508 -23.36 -26.05 1.61
C LEU A 508 -23.30 -27.56 1.39
N THR A 509 -22.12 -28.13 1.51
CA THR A 509 -21.95 -29.56 1.77
C THR A 509 -21.48 -29.72 3.21
N TRP A 510 -22.38 -30.21 4.07
CA TRP A 510 -22.08 -30.57 5.45
C TRP A 510 -21.85 -32.08 5.54
N THR A 511 -20.60 -32.51 5.70
CA THR A 511 -20.29 -33.94 5.77
C THR A 511 -20.67 -34.52 7.14
N GLY A 512 -20.86 -35.84 7.19
CA GLY A 512 -21.13 -36.57 8.44
C GLY A 512 -19.95 -36.64 9.42
N SER A 513 -18.78 -36.09 9.06
CA SER A 513 -17.61 -36.03 9.95
C SER A 513 -17.66 -34.85 10.92
N ASN A 514 -18.55 -33.86 10.68
CA ASN A 514 -18.77 -32.78 11.64
C ASN A 514 -19.51 -33.31 12.87
N PHE A 515 -19.15 -32.74 14.02
CA PHE A 515 -19.84 -32.95 15.28
C PHE A 515 -20.49 -31.64 15.73
N TYR A 516 -21.64 -31.74 16.38
CA TYR A 516 -22.28 -30.63 17.07
C TYR A 516 -23.02 -31.13 18.30
N ASP A 517 -23.15 -30.30 19.33
CA ASP A 517 -24.01 -30.58 20.48
C ASP A 517 -25.45 -30.09 20.21
N PRO A 518 -26.43 -31.00 20.01
CA PRO A 518 -27.81 -30.60 19.73
C PRO A 518 -28.45 -29.79 20.86
N ALA A 519 -28.00 -29.94 22.11
CA ALA A 519 -28.56 -29.22 23.25
C ALA A 519 -28.27 -27.71 23.19
N THR A 520 -27.29 -27.30 22.39
CA THR A 520 -26.90 -25.90 22.24
C THR A 520 -27.67 -25.18 21.13
N ILE A 521 -28.24 -25.91 20.17
CA ILE A 521 -29.00 -25.35 19.06
C ILE A 521 -30.39 -24.93 19.56
N THR A 522 -30.59 -23.62 19.71
CA THR A 522 -31.79 -23.06 20.39
C THR A 522 -32.78 -22.39 19.43
N ARG A 523 -32.40 -22.16 18.17
CA ARG A 523 -33.31 -21.54 17.19
C ARG A 523 -33.13 -22.08 15.78
N ALA A 524 -34.19 -21.94 14.99
CA ALA A 524 -34.10 -21.98 13.54
C ALA A 524 -33.36 -20.74 13.02
N ASN A 525 -32.83 -20.82 11.81
CA ASN A 525 -32.28 -19.65 11.13
C ASN A 525 -33.40 -18.67 10.73
N ASP A 526 -33.06 -17.49 10.22
CA ASP A 526 -34.02 -16.42 9.92
C ASP A 526 -34.98 -16.78 8.76
N SER A 527 -34.65 -17.80 7.97
CA SER A 527 -35.53 -18.40 6.96
C SER A 527 -36.44 -19.50 7.52
N GLY A 528 -36.43 -19.73 8.83
CA GLY A 528 -37.23 -20.76 9.51
C GLY A 528 -36.71 -22.18 9.33
N LYS A 529 -35.51 -22.36 8.73
CA LYS A 529 -34.89 -23.68 8.56
C LYS A 529 -34.28 -24.15 9.88
N THR A 530 -34.51 -25.41 10.16
CA THR A 530 -34.01 -26.11 11.34
C THR A 530 -32.78 -26.95 10.99
N MET A 531 -32.19 -27.60 12.00
CA MET A 531 -31.07 -28.53 11.82
C MET A 531 -31.33 -29.60 10.75
N GLU A 532 -32.54 -30.13 10.73
CA GLU A 532 -32.94 -31.19 9.83
C GLU A 532 -32.99 -30.73 8.37
N ASP A 533 -33.20 -29.44 8.14
CA ASP A 533 -33.14 -28.83 6.82
C ASP A 533 -31.70 -28.62 6.37
N TRP A 534 -30.78 -28.26 7.29
CA TRP A 534 -29.36 -28.07 6.97
C TRP A 534 -28.64 -29.38 6.66
N LEU A 535 -28.92 -30.45 7.43
CA LEU A 535 -28.38 -31.78 7.15
C LEU A 535 -28.85 -32.35 5.80
N ARG A 536 -30.01 -31.89 5.33
CA ARG A 536 -30.59 -32.24 4.03
C ARG A 536 -30.31 -31.20 2.95
N ALA A 537 -29.62 -30.10 3.24
CA ALA A 537 -29.25 -29.09 2.26
C ALA A 537 -28.18 -29.68 1.34
N ASP A 538 -28.60 -30.46 0.35
CA ASP A 538 -27.75 -31.13 -0.63
C ASP A 538 -27.51 -30.23 -1.85
N GLY A 539 -26.91 -29.07 -1.62
CA GLY A 539 -26.26 -28.32 -2.69
C GLY A 539 -24.86 -28.88 -2.90
N SER A 540 -24.68 -29.87 -3.79
CA SER A 540 -23.36 -30.51 -3.96
C SER A 540 -22.25 -29.48 -4.25
N VAL A 541 -21.40 -29.23 -3.25
CA VAL A 541 -20.14 -28.51 -3.38
C VAL A 541 -19.07 -29.59 -3.42
N ALA A 542 -18.26 -29.60 -4.47
CA ALA A 542 -17.17 -30.57 -4.58
C ALA A 542 -16.13 -30.34 -3.48
N PRO A 543 -15.43 -31.38 -2.99
CA PRO A 543 -14.28 -31.23 -2.11
C PRO A 543 -13.20 -30.30 -2.71
N PRO A 544 -12.34 -29.68 -1.88
CA PRO A 544 -11.33 -28.75 -2.35
C PRO A 544 -10.23 -29.46 -3.16
N PRO A 545 -9.53 -28.74 -4.07
CA PRO A 545 -8.60 -29.34 -5.03
C PRO A 545 -7.15 -29.48 -4.53
N TYR A 546 -6.89 -29.36 -3.23
CA TYR A 546 -5.54 -29.52 -2.64
C TYR A 546 -5.49 -30.74 -1.71
N SER A 547 -4.28 -31.19 -1.38
CA SER A 547 -4.07 -32.28 -0.42
C SER A 547 -4.14 -31.78 1.02
N TYR A 548 -4.85 -32.52 1.88
CA TYR A 548 -5.00 -32.23 3.30
C TYR A 548 -5.45 -33.50 4.05
N SER A 549 -5.44 -33.45 5.37
CA SER A 549 -6.09 -34.42 6.23
C SER A 549 -6.99 -33.68 7.21
N ALA A 550 -8.31 -33.84 7.07
CA ALA A 550 -9.26 -33.21 8.00
C ALA A 550 -9.20 -33.83 9.41
N GLY A 551 -8.81 -35.11 9.50
CA GLY A 551 -8.84 -35.84 10.76
C GLY A 551 -10.27 -36.10 11.24
N SER A 552 -10.47 -36.08 12.55
CA SER A 552 -11.78 -36.19 13.19
C SER A 552 -12.12 -34.88 13.89
N ALA A 553 -13.40 -34.58 14.04
CA ALA A 553 -13.83 -33.47 14.88
C ALA A 553 -13.29 -33.60 16.31
N SER A 554 -12.57 -32.57 16.79
CA SER A 554 -11.91 -32.57 18.09
C SER A 554 -12.73 -31.81 19.13
N ALA A 555 -13.10 -32.50 20.22
CA ALA A 555 -13.74 -31.90 21.39
C ALA A 555 -12.80 -30.98 22.18
N SER A 556 -11.48 -31.07 21.97
CA SER A 556 -10.51 -30.13 22.54
C SER A 556 -10.19 -29.04 21.53
N PRO A 557 -10.09 -27.77 21.96
CA PRO A 557 -9.59 -26.71 21.10
C PRO A 557 -8.18 -27.05 20.56
N PRO A 558 -7.87 -26.69 19.30
CA PRO A 558 -6.52 -26.80 18.78
C PRO A 558 -5.57 -25.85 19.54
N ALA A 559 -4.26 -26.11 19.43
CA ALA A 559 -3.25 -25.16 19.87
C ALA A 559 -3.25 -23.93 18.94
N ALA A 560 -4.20 -23.03 19.16
CA ALA A 560 -4.49 -21.89 18.31
C ALA A 560 -4.29 -20.56 19.05
N GLY A 561 -3.92 -19.53 18.30
CA GLY A 561 -3.67 -18.18 18.79
C GLY A 561 -2.19 -17.84 19.00
N ALA A 562 -1.95 -16.56 19.27
CA ALA A 562 -0.62 -16.03 19.50
C ALA A 562 -0.01 -16.58 20.80
N GLY A 563 1.30 -16.86 20.77
CA GLY A 563 2.07 -17.41 21.87
C GLY A 563 2.00 -18.93 22.01
N VAL A 564 1.34 -19.63 21.10
CA VAL A 564 1.45 -21.09 20.99
C VAL A 564 2.90 -21.49 20.69
N SER A 565 3.37 -22.56 21.33
CA SER A 565 4.75 -23.02 21.16
C SER A 565 5.07 -23.31 19.69
N GLY A 566 6.15 -22.70 19.18
CA GLY A 566 6.61 -22.85 17.80
C GLY A 566 5.92 -21.94 16.78
N ALA A 567 4.87 -21.20 17.17
CA ALA A 567 4.20 -20.26 16.27
C ALA A 567 5.05 -19.01 15.93
N ASP A 568 6.04 -18.68 16.77
CA ASP A 568 6.99 -17.58 16.59
C ASP A 568 8.20 -17.95 15.70
N ILE A 569 8.21 -19.17 15.15
CA ILE A 569 9.22 -19.65 14.20
C ILE A 569 8.79 -19.27 12.79
N VAL A 570 9.73 -18.70 12.03
CA VAL A 570 9.53 -18.36 10.61
C VAL A 570 9.20 -19.65 9.84
N PRO A 571 8.08 -19.69 9.10
CA PRO A 571 7.67 -20.88 8.34
C PRO A 571 8.58 -21.28 7.18
#